data_AF-A0A2Y9D7A6-F1
#
_entry.id   AF-A0A2Y9D7A6-F1
#
_cell.length_a   1.000
_cell.length_b   1.000
_cell.length_c   1.000
_cell.angle_alpha   90.00
_cell.angle_beta   90.00
_cell.angle_gamma   90.00
#
_symmetry.space_group_name_H-M   'P 1'
#
loop_
_entity.id
_entity.type
_entity.pdbx_description
1 polymer ?
#
loop_
_entity_poly.entity_id
_entity_poly.type
_entity_poly.pdbx_seq_one_letter_code
_entity_poly.pdbx_strand_id
1 'polypeptide(L)'
;MAACIAGGYGAGVGLARNFRTARVLLRAPASVVCRAHMELVRPQSTGPSGPGTFQPPPKPVIVDKRHTQRQERRFLSPEFIPPRGRTNPLKFQIERKDMLERRKVLHIPEFYVGSILRVTTADPYASGKINQFLGICIQRSGKGLGATFILRNTIEGQGVEICFQLYNPRIQEIQVVKLEKRLDDSLLYLRDALPEYSTFDTNMKPVVQESDQEVPVNKLKVKMKPKPWSKRWERPQFNVKGIRFDLYLTEEQMKEAQKWGQPWLEFDMMREYDTSKIEAAVWDEIEASKKS
;
A
#
# COMPACT_ATOMS: atom_id res chain seq x y z
N MET A 1 -8.42 61.14 -8.57
CA MET A 1 -7.23 61.82 -9.08
C MET A 1 -6.25 60.73 -9.50
N ALA A 2 -6.18 60.34 -10.77
CA ALA A 2 -5.30 60.92 -11.81
C ALA A 2 -3.84 60.99 -11.30
N ALA A 3 -2.83 60.36 -11.91
CA ALA A 3 -2.54 60.38 -13.33
C ALA A 3 -1.67 59.18 -13.81
N CYS A 4 -1.91 58.83 -15.08
CA CYS A 4 -1.06 58.04 -15.97
C CYS A 4 0.00 58.94 -16.63
N ILE A 5 1.17 58.38 -16.98
CA ILE A 5 2.07 58.83 -18.08
C ILE A 5 2.76 57.52 -18.56
N ALA A 6 2.44 56.93 -19.73
CA ALA A 6 2.94 57.19 -21.10
C ALA A 6 4.50 57.25 -21.19
N GLY A 7 5.24 56.67 -22.15
CA GLY A 7 4.97 55.91 -23.36
C GLY A 7 6.30 55.78 -24.15
N GLY A 8 6.27 55.06 -25.28
CA GLY A 8 7.27 55.09 -26.37
C GLY A 8 8.25 53.91 -26.37
N TYR A 9 8.14 52.88 -27.21
CA TYR A 9 8.37 52.76 -28.68
C TYR A 9 9.78 53.10 -29.17
N GLY A 10 10.47 52.10 -29.73
CA GLY A 10 11.71 52.25 -30.51
C GLY A 10 12.28 50.90 -30.95
N ALA A 11 12.22 50.62 -32.25
CA ALA A 11 12.54 49.36 -32.91
C ALA A 11 13.94 49.32 -33.54
N GLY A 12 14.42 48.11 -33.86
CA GLY A 12 15.54 47.80 -34.79
C GLY A 12 16.92 48.05 -34.18
N VAL A 13 17.92 47.16 -34.28
CA VAL A 13 18.50 46.61 -35.51
C VAL A 13 19.20 45.27 -35.18
N GLY A 14 19.00 44.29 -36.05
CA GLY A 14 19.64 42.98 -35.96
C GLY A 14 21.15 43.01 -36.21
N LEU A 15 21.85 42.07 -35.57
CA LEU A 15 23.18 41.66 -35.99
C LEU A 15 23.27 40.14 -35.85
N ALA A 16 23.13 39.49 -37.00
CA ALA A 16 23.39 38.08 -37.20
C ALA A 16 24.87 37.79 -36.91
N ARG A 17 25.13 36.80 -36.07
CA ARG A 17 26.45 36.13 -36.01
C ARG A 17 26.24 34.63 -36.13
N ASN A 18 26.40 34.18 -37.37
CA ASN A 18 26.56 32.78 -37.76
C ASN A 18 27.90 32.26 -37.21
N PHE A 19 27.85 31.35 -36.24
CA PHE A 19 28.98 30.46 -35.97
C PHE A 19 28.80 29.18 -36.78
N ARG A 20 29.66 29.04 -37.80
CA ARG A 20 29.86 27.82 -38.59
C ARG A 20 30.39 26.72 -37.68
N THR A 21 29.62 25.65 -37.48
CA THR A 21 30.17 24.37 -37.04
C THR A 21 30.31 23.45 -38.25
N ALA A 22 31.52 22.94 -38.43
CA ALA A 22 31.91 22.11 -39.56
C ALA A 22 31.16 20.77 -39.53
N ARG A 23 30.55 20.45 -40.67
CA ARG A 23 29.81 19.23 -40.95
C ARG A 23 30.81 18.15 -41.35
N VAL A 24 31.20 17.28 -40.43
CA VAL A 24 31.95 16.05 -40.76
C VAL A 24 30.95 15.01 -41.23
N LEU A 25 31.01 14.67 -42.51
CA LEU A 25 30.25 13.57 -43.11
C LEU A 25 30.92 12.25 -42.74
N LEU A 26 30.33 11.53 -41.77
CA LEU A 26 30.66 10.13 -41.51
C LEU A 26 29.67 9.21 -42.23
N ARG A 27 30.28 8.28 -42.94
CA ARG A 27 29.74 7.32 -43.90
C ARG A 27 28.83 6.29 -43.19
N ALA A 28 27.63 6.09 -43.70
CA ALA A 28 26.70 5.05 -43.24
C ALA A 28 27.23 3.64 -43.56
N PRO A 29 27.10 2.66 -42.66
CA PRO A 29 27.12 1.25 -43.03
C PRO A 29 25.70 0.75 -43.33
N ALA A 30 25.65 -0.15 -44.30
CA ALA A 30 24.46 -0.71 -44.91
C ALA A 30 23.51 -1.39 -43.91
N SER A 31 22.22 -1.21 -44.20
CA SER A 31 21.09 -1.94 -43.63
C SER A 31 21.25 -3.45 -43.78
N VAL A 32 21.34 -4.16 -42.65
CA VAL A 32 21.04 -5.59 -42.59
C VAL A 32 19.60 -5.74 -42.10
N VAL A 33 18.74 -6.16 -43.02
CA VAL A 33 17.36 -6.56 -42.74
C VAL A 33 17.41 -7.92 -42.02
N CYS A 34 17.37 -7.90 -40.69
CA CYS A 34 17.06 -9.10 -39.92
C CYS A 34 15.55 -9.22 -39.80
N ARG A 35 14.94 -9.99 -40.71
CA ARG A 35 13.62 -10.61 -40.50
C ARG A 35 13.74 -11.48 -39.24
N ALA A 36 13.26 -10.99 -38.10
CA ALA A 36 13.01 -11.84 -36.96
C ALA A 36 11.81 -12.73 -37.29
N HIS A 37 12.09 -13.95 -37.72
CA HIS A 37 11.10 -15.01 -37.66
C HIS A 37 10.67 -15.17 -36.19
N MET A 38 9.38 -15.04 -35.92
CA MET A 38 8.76 -15.61 -34.73
C MET A 38 8.89 -17.13 -34.83
N GLU A 39 10.00 -17.67 -34.33
CA GLU A 39 10.03 -19.06 -33.94
C GLU A 39 9.32 -19.18 -32.58
N LEU A 40 8.26 -20.00 -32.57
CA LEU A 40 7.71 -20.56 -31.35
C LEU A 40 8.86 -21.24 -30.59
N VAL A 41 9.35 -20.62 -29.52
CA VAL A 41 10.24 -21.29 -28.58
C VAL A 41 9.40 -22.34 -27.87
N ARG A 42 9.45 -23.57 -28.38
CA ARG A 42 9.09 -24.79 -27.64
C ARG A 42 9.84 -24.76 -26.30
N PRO A 43 9.24 -25.20 -25.19
CA PRO A 43 10.02 -25.47 -23.99
C PRO A 43 11.09 -26.48 -24.38
N GLN A 44 12.36 -26.06 -24.33
CA GLN A 44 13.47 -26.97 -24.46
C GLN A 44 13.34 -27.95 -23.30
N SER A 45 12.91 -29.18 -23.60
CA SER A 45 13.17 -30.31 -22.74
C SER A 45 14.68 -30.36 -22.58
N THR A 46 15.15 -30.03 -21.39
CA THR A 46 16.52 -30.27 -20.95
C THR A 46 16.93 -31.67 -21.38
N GLY A 47 17.89 -31.75 -22.30
CA GLY A 47 18.64 -32.96 -22.58
C GLY A 47 19.36 -33.43 -21.30
N PRO A 48 19.89 -34.66 -21.29
CA PRO A 48 20.53 -35.23 -20.11
C PRO A 48 21.69 -34.32 -19.68
N SER A 49 21.59 -33.80 -18.46
CA SER A 49 22.60 -32.96 -17.84
C SER A 49 23.96 -33.68 -17.87
N GLY A 50 24.99 -33.03 -18.39
CA GLY A 50 26.37 -33.50 -18.26
C GLY A 50 26.72 -33.73 -16.77
N PRO A 51 27.56 -34.72 -16.45
CA PRO A 51 27.87 -35.07 -15.07
C PRO A 51 28.66 -33.91 -14.43
N GLY A 52 28.04 -33.17 -13.52
CA GLY A 52 28.73 -32.18 -12.66
C GLY A 52 28.15 -30.77 -12.59
N THR A 53 27.10 -30.41 -13.34
CA THR A 53 26.51 -29.06 -13.24
C THR A 53 25.63 -28.95 -11.99
N PHE A 54 26.02 -28.12 -11.02
CA PHE A 54 25.25 -27.87 -9.80
C PHE A 54 23.85 -27.34 -10.13
N GLN A 55 22.81 -28.11 -9.79
CA GLN A 55 21.43 -27.63 -9.82
C GLN A 55 21.13 -26.91 -8.49
N PRO A 56 20.62 -25.67 -8.53
CA PRO A 56 20.24 -24.98 -7.31
C PRO A 56 19.16 -25.79 -6.58
N PRO A 57 19.32 -26.04 -5.27
CA PRO A 57 18.36 -26.86 -4.53
C PRO A 57 16.99 -26.18 -4.50
N PRO A 58 15.89 -26.96 -4.54
CA PRO A 58 14.57 -26.41 -4.29
C PRO A 58 14.51 -25.85 -2.87
N LYS A 59 13.70 -24.80 -2.66
CA LYS A 59 13.48 -24.25 -1.32
C LYS A 59 12.86 -25.34 -0.43
N PRO A 60 13.43 -25.63 0.76
CA PRO A 60 12.90 -26.65 1.64
C PRO A 60 11.52 -26.20 2.16
N VAL A 61 10.51 -27.06 2.01
CA VAL A 61 9.21 -26.88 2.64
C VAL A 61 9.27 -27.53 4.01
N ILE A 62 9.47 -26.72 5.05
CA ILE A 62 9.56 -27.19 6.44
C ILE A 62 8.14 -27.18 7.00
N VAL A 63 7.59 -28.36 7.27
CA VAL A 63 6.31 -28.53 7.96
C VAL A 63 6.56 -29.27 9.26
N ASP A 64 6.44 -28.57 10.38
CA ASP A 64 6.51 -29.22 11.69
C ASP A 64 5.19 -29.93 11.98
N LYS A 65 5.20 -31.27 11.87
CA LYS A 65 4.04 -32.13 12.16
C LYS A 65 3.84 -32.39 13.66
N ARG A 66 4.77 -31.94 14.51
CA ARG A 66 4.71 -32.17 15.97
C ARG A 66 3.71 -31.26 16.67
N HIS A 67 3.35 -30.12 16.04
CA HIS A 67 2.37 -29.18 16.57
C HIS A 67 0.96 -29.59 16.14
N THR A 68 0.16 -30.11 17.08
CA THR A 68 -1.16 -30.72 16.83
C THR A 68 -2.32 -29.72 16.65
N GLN A 69 -2.05 -28.41 16.68
CA GLN A 69 -3.09 -27.37 16.61
C GLN A 69 -2.81 -26.41 15.45
N ARG A 70 -3.06 -26.86 14.21
CA ARG A 70 -3.24 -25.95 13.09
C ARG A 70 -4.68 -25.47 13.11
N GLN A 71 -4.93 -24.31 13.69
CA GLN A 71 -6.19 -23.62 13.45
C GLN A 71 -6.11 -23.01 12.06
N GLU A 72 -6.83 -23.58 11.10
CA GLU A 72 -6.96 -22.98 9.77
C GLU A 72 -7.70 -21.65 9.89
N ARG A 73 -6.95 -20.55 9.90
CA ARG A 73 -7.55 -19.22 9.96
C ARG A 73 -7.99 -18.79 8.57
N ARG A 74 -9.28 -18.45 8.45
CA ARG A 74 -9.81 -17.79 7.25
C ARG A 74 -9.66 -16.28 7.40
N PHE A 75 -9.04 -15.62 6.43
CA PHE A 75 -8.93 -14.17 6.37
C PHE A 75 -9.92 -13.59 5.36
N LEU A 76 -10.86 -12.77 5.85
CA LEU A 76 -11.72 -11.95 5.00
C LEU A 76 -11.20 -10.51 4.98
N SER A 77 -11.04 -9.96 3.78
CA SER A 77 -10.56 -8.59 3.64
C SER A 77 -11.67 -7.57 3.98
N PRO A 78 -11.37 -6.49 4.73
CA PRO A 78 -12.37 -5.59 5.32
C PRO A 78 -13.26 -4.84 4.31
N GLU A 79 -12.85 -4.72 3.05
CA GLU A 79 -13.65 -4.08 2.00
C GLU A 79 -14.81 -4.91 1.48
N PHE A 80 -14.82 -6.24 1.72
CA PHE A 80 -15.94 -7.12 1.38
C PHE A 80 -17.13 -6.93 2.32
N ILE A 81 -16.88 -6.51 3.56
CA ILE A 81 -17.91 -6.29 4.58
C ILE A 81 -18.61 -4.96 4.27
N PRO A 82 -19.89 -4.97 3.84
CA PRO A 82 -20.61 -3.74 3.51
C PRO A 82 -20.81 -2.87 4.76
N PRO A 83 -20.97 -1.55 4.60
CA PRO A 83 -21.32 -0.68 5.71
C PRO A 83 -22.78 -0.89 6.14
N ARG A 84 -23.08 -0.65 7.41
CA ARG A 84 -24.46 -0.60 7.91
C ARG A 84 -25.26 0.47 7.14
N GLY A 85 -26.33 0.06 6.48
CA GLY A 85 -27.16 0.95 5.65
C GLY A 85 -28.34 0.22 5.01
N ARG A 86 -29.14 0.95 4.23
CA ARG A 86 -30.37 0.44 3.59
C ARG A 86 -30.21 0.17 2.08
N THR A 87 -28.98 0.06 1.61
CA THR A 87 -28.67 -0.19 0.20
C THR A 87 -29.11 -1.59 -0.20
N ASN A 88 -29.65 -1.75 -1.41
CA ASN A 88 -30.08 -3.05 -1.92
C ASN A 88 -28.90 -4.05 -1.95
N PRO A 89 -29.03 -5.25 -1.34
CA PRO A 89 -27.99 -6.28 -1.36
C PRO A 89 -27.45 -6.65 -2.74
N LEU A 90 -28.29 -6.54 -3.79
CA LEU A 90 -27.89 -6.82 -5.18
C LEU A 90 -26.69 -5.96 -5.62
N LYS A 91 -26.62 -4.70 -5.16
CA LYS A 91 -25.48 -3.81 -5.46
C LYS A 91 -24.18 -4.42 -4.95
N PHE A 92 -24.18 -4.97 -3.74
CA PHE A 92 -22.98 -5.55 -3.13
C PHE A 92 -22.58 -6.87 -3.79
N GLN A 93 -23.55 -7.67 -4.23
CA GLN A 93 -23.29 -8.92 -4.98
C GLN A 93 -22.60 -8.61 -6.32
N ILE A 94 -23.14 -7.66 -7.08
CA ILE A 94 -22.53 -7.24 -8.37
C ILE A 94 -21.12 -6.69 -8.13
N GLU A 95 -20.96 -5.80 -7.16
CA GLU A 95 -19.65 -5.25 -6.82
C GLU A 95 -18.65 -6.31 -6.36
N ARG A 96 -19.09 -7.31 -5.59
CA ARG A 96 -18.24 -8.44 -5.17
C ARG A 96 -17.83 -9.32 -6.34
N LYS A 97 -18.74 -9.61 -7.26
CA LYS A 97 -18.41 -10.31 -8.49
C LYS A 97 -17.28 -9.61 -9.24
N ASP A 98 -17.40 -8.30 -9.47
CA ASP A 98 -16.37 -7.51 -10.16
C ASP A 98 -15.03 -7.50 -9.40
N MET A 99 -15.07 -7.38 -8.07
CA MET A 99 -13.88 -7.44 -7.22
C MET A 99 -13.17 -8.81 -7.32
N LEU A 100 -13.93 -9.91 -7.34
CA LEU A 100 -13.39 -11.26 -7.46
C LEU A 100 -12.79 -11.50 -8.85
N GLU A 101 -13.44 -11.04 -9.90
CA GLU A 101 -12.90 -11.07 -11.27
C GLU A 101 -11.57 -10.30 -11.35
N ARG A 102 -11.48 -9.11 -10.74
CA ARG A 102 -10.22 -8.36 -10.68
C ARG A 102 -9.13 -9.09 -9.90
N ARG A 103 -9.47 -9.79 -8.81
CA ARG A 103 -8.52 -10.59 -8.01
C ARG A 103 -7.99 -11.84 -8.73
N LYS A 104 -8.71 -12.35 -9.73
CA LYS A 104 -8.21 -13.43 -10.60
C LYS A 104 -7.03 -12.95 -11.47
N VAL A 105 -7.02 -11.66 -11.83
CA VAL A 105 -5.94 -11.04 -12.63
C VAL A 105 -4.82 -10.48 -11.76
N LEU A 106 -5.16 -9.78 -10.68
CA LEU A 106 -4.21 -9.19 -9.74
C LEU A 106 -4.25 -9.92 -8.41
N HIS A 107 -3.14 -10.54 -8.01
CA HIS A 107 -3.02 -11.13 -6.69
C HIS A 107 -2.96 -10.04 -5.61
N ILE A 108 -4.00 -9.96 -4.78
CA ILE A 108 -4.07 -9.06 -3.62
C ILE A 108 -3.78 -9.89 -2.36
N PRO A 109 -2.61 -9.73 -1.73
CA PRO A 109 -2.24 -10.48 -0.53
C PRO A 109 -2.99 -10.00 0.72
N GLU A 110 -2.95 -10.81 1.77
CA GLU A 110 -3.38 -10.41 3.11
C GLU A 110 -2.40 -9.39 3.71
N PHE A 111 -2.93 -8.28 4.24
CA PHE A 111 -2.14 -7.31 4.99
C PHE A 111 -3.01 -6.50 5.96
N TYR A 112 -2.38 -5.95 6.98
CA TYR A 112 -3.02 -5.18 8.03
C TYR A 112 -2.44 -3.77 8.13
N VAL A 113 -3.10 -2.92 8.92
CA VAL A 113 -2.52 -1.66 9.33
C VAL A 113 -1.28 -1.94 10.19
N GLY A 114 -0.17 -1.31 9.82
CA GLY A 114 1.16 -1.59 10.36
C GLY A 114 2.06 -2.46 9.50
N SER A 115 1.51 -3.18 8.51
CA SER A 115 2.31 -3.97 7.58
C SER A 115 3.08 -3.07 6.60
N ILE A 116 4.26 -3.52 6.17
CA ILE A 116 5.09 -2.83 5.17
C ILE A 116 4.81 -3.42 3.80
N LEU A 117 4.41 -2.57 2.86
CA LEU A 117 4.05 -2.96 1.50
C LEU A 117 4.95 -2.28 0.49
N ARG A 118 5.19 -2.97 -0.62
CA ARG A 118 5.75 -2.41 -1.85
C ARG A 118 4.69 -2.52 -2.94
N VAL A 119 4.29 -1.39 -3.49
CA VAL A 119 3.27 -1.33 -4.55
C VAL A 119 3.92 -0.85 -5.83
N THR A 120 3.71 -1.61 -6.89
CA THR A 120 4.18 -1.29 -8.24
C THR A 120 2.99 -0.80 -9.08
N THR A 121 3.08 0.42 -9.60
CA THR A 121 2.03 1.05 -10.41
C THR A 121 2.54 1.44 -11.79
N ALA A 122 1.66 1.41 -12.78
CA ALA A 122 1.89 1.97 -14.10
C ALA A 122 1.62 3.49 -14.06
N ASP A 123 2.65 4.30 -14.33
CA ASP A 123 2.54 5.74 -14.43
C ASP A 123 3.07 6.19 -15.80
N PRO A 124 2.24 6.78 -16.68
CA PRO A 124 2.66 7.18 -18.02
C PRO A 124 3.78 8.23 -18.04
N TYR A 125 3.95 9.01 -16.96
CA TYR A 125 4.95 10.08 -16.90
C TYR A 125 6.25 9.67 -16.20
N ALA A 126 6.27 8.53 -15.52
CA ALA A 126 7.47 8.02 -14.87
C ALA A 126 8.47 7.45 -15.89
N SER A 127 9.77 7.57 -15.59
CA SER A 127 10.82 6.90 -16.36
C SER A 127 10.60 5.38 -16.33
N GLY A 128 10.43 4.76 -17.50
CA GLY A 128 10.12 3.32 -17.60
C GLY A 128 8.64 2.97 -17.43
N LYS A 129 7.75 3.97 -17.32
CA LYS A 129 6.29 3.82 -17.17
C LYS A 129 5.81 3.04 -15.95
N ILE A 130 6.74 2.71 -15.05
CA ILE A 130 6.50 1.91 -13.84
C ILE A 130 7.08 2.70 -12.68
N ASN A 131 6.28 2.83 -11.62
CA ASN A 131 6.68 3.45 -10.37
C ASN A 131 6.54 2.44 -9.23
N GLN A 132 7.46 2.48 -8.27
CA GLN A 132 7.46 1.63 -7.11
C GLN A 132 7.52 2.47 -5.85
N PHE A 133 6.63 2.18 -4.90
CA PHE A 133 6.62 2.85 -3.61
C PHE A 133 6.58 1.83 -2.48
N LEU A 134 7.51 1.97 -1.54
CA LEU A 134 7.55 1.18 -0.31
C LEU A 134 7.16 2.05 0.88
N GLY A 135 6.28 1.55 1.74
CA GLY A 135 5.91 2.22 2.97
C GLY A 135 5.06 1.38 3.90
N ILE A 136 4.83 1.90 5.10
CA ILE A 136 3.93 1.30 6.09
C ILE A 136 2.48 1.65 5.77
N CYS A 137 1.58 0.67 5.84
CA CYS A 137 0.15 0.91 5.72
C CYS A 137 -0.38 1.58 7.00
N ILE A 138 -0.79 2.85 6.93
CA ILE A 138 -1.26 3.61 8.09
C ILE A 138 -2.78 3.55 8.29
N GLN A 139 -3.52 3.34 7.20
CA GLN A 139 -4.98 3.27 7.22
C GLN A 139 -5.47 2.45 6.04
N ARG A 140 -6.51 1.66 6.26
CA ARG A 140 -7.34 1.07 5.21
C ARG A 140 -8.74 1.66 5.31
N SER A 141 -9.28 2.13 4.20
CA SER A 141 -10.59 2.80 4.17
C SER A 141 -11.32 2.49 2.86
N GLY A 142 -12.57 2.92 2.77
CA GLY A 142 -13.43 2.56 1.63
C GLY A 142 -13.96 1.13 1.71
N LYS A 143 -14.92 0.86 0.83
CA LYS A 143 -15.66 -0.41 0.73
C LYS A 143 -15.85 -0.76 -0.74
N GLY A 144 -15.99 -2.05 -1.04
CA GLY A 144 -16.18 -2.48 -2.42
C GLY A 144 -15.01 -2.13 -3.34
N LEU A 145 -15.32 -1.74 -4.59
CA LEU A 145 -14.30 -1.38 -5.59
C LEU A 145 -13.48 -0.13 -5.21
N GLY A 146 -14.07 0.76 -4.39
CA GLY A 146 -13.45 1.99 -3.91
C GLY A 146 -12.53 1.80 -2.69
N ALA A 147 -12.13 0.58 -2.37
CA ALA A 147 -11.24 0.31 -1.25
C ALA A 147 -9.85 0.91 -1.46
N THR A 148 -9.38 1.64 -0.45
CA THR A 148 -8.10 2.37 -0.48
C THR A 148 -7.25 2.07 0.74
N PHE A 149 -5.95 2.28 0.59
CA PHE A 149 -4.99 2.22 1.69
C PHE A 149 -3.92 3.28 1.50
N ILE A 150 -3.45 3.84 2.61
CA ILE A 150 -2.43 4.89 2.59
C ILE A 150 -1.09 4.27 3.02
N LEU A 151 -0.09 4.43 2.17
CA LEU A 151 1.30 4.09 2.50
C LEU A 151 2.04 5.35 2.91
N ARG A 152 2.79 5.27 4.01
CA ARG A 152 3.67 6.33 4.50
C ARG A 152 5.11 5.88 4.49
N ASN A 153 6.01 6.73 4.01
CA ASN A 153 7.45 6.55 4.19
C ASN A 153 8.14 7.91 4.29
N THR A 154 9.28 7.98 4.98
CA THR A 154 10.17 9.15 4.96
C THR A 154 11.29 8.89 3.96
N ILE A 155 11.33 9.67 2.87
CA ILE A 155 12.36 9.57 1.84
C ILE A 155 13.18 10.86 1.89
N GLU A 156 14.50 10.76 2.04
CA GLU A 156 15.41 11.92 2.10
C GLU A 156 14.98 12.99 3.13
N GLY A 157 14.47 12.54 4.28
CA GLY A 157 13.99 13.42 5.35
C GLY A 157 12.59 14.02 5.12
N GLN A 158 11.98 13.79 3.95
CA GLN A 158 10.63 14.24 3.63
C GLN A 158 9.61 13.12 3.83
N GLY A 159 8.55 13.38 4.60
CA GLY A 159 7.44 12.45 4.75
C GLY A 159 6.55 12.44 3.50
N VAL A 160 6.44 11.29 2.85
CA VAL A 160 5.62 11.08 1.65
C VAL A 160 4.49 10.11 2.00
N GLU A 161 3.27 10.46 1.58
CA GLU A 161 2.11 9.58 1.70
C GLU A 161 1.45 9.41 0.33
N ILE A 162 1.13 8.17 -0.03
CA ILE A 162 0.41 7.85 -1.26
C ILE A 162 -0.81 7.01 -0.92
N CYS A 163 -1.97 7.46 -1.40
CA CYS A 163 -3.22 6.72 -1.30
C CYS A 163 -3.40 5.84 -2.54
N PHE A 164 -3.36 4.53 -2.36
CA PHE A 164 -3.58 3.55 -3.42
C PHE A 164 -5.01 2.99 -3.34
N GLN A 165 -5.60 2.72 -4.50
CA GLN A 165 -6.89 2.05 -4.66
C GLN A 165 -6.64 0.58 -5.00
N LEU A 166 -7.12 -0.36 -4.17
CA LEU A 166 -6.81 -1.80 -4.31
C LEU A 166 -7.14 -2.38 -5.68
N TYR A 167 -8.27 -1.96 -6.27
CA TYR A 167 -8.77 -2.52 -7.52
C TYR A 167 -8.40 -1.69 -8.76
N ASN A 168 -7.52 -0.70 -8.63
CA ASN A 168 -7.15 0.15 -9.74
C ASN A 168 -6.42 -0.65 -10.84
N PRO A 169 -6.77 -0.48 -12.12
CA PRO A 169 -6.13 -1.18 -13.23
C PRO A 169 -4.64 -0.82 -13.40
N ARG A 170 -4.21 0.34 -12.90
CA ARG A 170 -2.80 0.77 -12.95
C ARG A 170 -1.90 -0.01 -11.99
N ILE A 171 -2.45 -0.68 -10.98
CA ILE A 171 -1.64 -1.51 -10.07
C ILE A 171 -1.23 -2.78 -10.81
N GLN A 172 0.08 -3.03 -10.83
CA GLN A 172 0.68 -4.22 -11.42
C GLN A 172 0.92 -5.30 -10.37
N GLU A 173 1.45 -4.91 -9.21
CA GLU A 173 1.81 -5.85 -8.14
C GLU A 173 1.67 -5.17 -6.77
N ILE A 174 1.16 -5.92 -5.79
CA ILE A 174 1.17 -5.56 -4.37
C ILE A 174 1.98 -6.63 -3.65
N GLN A 175 3.19 -6.27 -3.22
CA GLN A 175 4.09 -7.16 -2.49
C GLN A 175 4.06 -6.81 -0.99
N VAL A 176 3.77 -7.80 -0.15
CA VAL A 176 3.94 -7.66 1.30
C VAL A 176 5.39 -7.91 1.63
N VAL A 177 6.05 -6.88 2.17
CA VAL A 177 7.46 -6.95 2.56
C VAL A 177 7.59 -7.46 3.99
N LYS A 178 6.73 -6.97 4.88
CA LYS A 178 6.66 -7.42 6.27
C LYS A 178 5.20 -7.40 6.72
N LEU A 179 4.68 -8.58 7.07
CA LEU A 179 3.34 -8.73 7.60
C LEU A 179 3.39 -8.57 9.13
N GLU A 180 2.82 -7.49 9.64
CA GLU A 180 2.68 -7.26 11.08
C GLU A 180 1.41 -6.46 11.36
N LYS A 181 0.86 -6.63 12.57
CA LYS A 181 -0.21 -5.80 13.14
C LYS A 181 0.38 -4.84 14.15
N ARG A 182 -0.29 -3.71 14.36
CA ARG A 182 -0.04 -2.79 15.49
C ARG A 182 -1.16 -2.88 16.51
N LEU A 183 -0.99 -2.19 17.63
CA LEU A 183 -2.02 -2.10 18.69
C LEU A 183 -3.25 -1.31 18.25
N ASP A 184 -3.07 -0.39 17.30
CA ASP A 184 -4.10 0.52 16.82
C ASP A 184 -4.52 0.14 15.40
N ASP A 185 -5.82 0.32 15.10
CA ASP A 185 -6.37 0.09 13.76
C ASP A 185 -6.02 1.20 12.76
N SER A 186 -5.54 2.36 13.24
CA SER A 186 -5.07 3.46 12.40
C SER A 186 -3.81 4.10 12.97
N LEU A 187 -2.82 4.35 12.13
CA LEU A 187 -1.51 4.92 12.48
C LEU A 187 -1.36 6.36 11.98
N LEU A 188 -2.47 7.10 11.90
CA LEU A 188 -2.47 8.49 11.42
C LEU A 188 -1.61 9.42 12.29
N TYR A 189 -1.39 9.05 13.56
CA TYR A 189 -0.51 9.77 14.48
C TYR A 189 0.97 9.74 14.08
N LEU A 190 1.39 8.86 13.15
CA LEU A 190 2.77 8.82 12.65
C LEU A 190 3.20 10.10 11.91
N ARG A 191 2.26 10.98 11.57
CA ARG A 191 2.54 12.34 11.04
C ARG A 191 3.18 13.24 12.09
N ASP A 192 2.73 13.10 13.35
CA ASP A 192 3.19 13.87 14.51
C ASP A 192 4.26 13.12 15.32
N ALA A 193 4.57 11.88 14.96
CA ALA A 193 5.63 11.08 15.55
C ALA A 193 7.03 11.52 15.09
N LEU A 194 8.07 11.05 15.80
CA LEU A 194 9.44 11.18 15.32
C LEU A 194 9.62 10.46 13.96
N PRO A 195 10.42 11.01 13.02
CA PRO A 195 10.62 10.40 11.70
C PRO A 195 11.14 8.98 11.72
N GLU A 196 11.91 8.60 12.75
CA GLU A 196 12.47 7.25 12.93
C GLU A 196 11.43 6.12 12.82
N TYR A 197 10.19 6.37 13.25
CA TYR A 197 9.12 5.36 13.21
C TYR A 197 8.41 5.26 11.85
N SER A 198 8.64 6.22 10.95
CA SER A 198 8.07 6.24 9.59
C SER A 198 9.11 6.08 8.48
N THR A 199 10.39 6.05 8.81
CA THR A 199 11.48 5.85 7.85
C THR A 199 11.73 4.36 7.65
N PHE A 200 11.54 3.89 6.42
CA PHE A 200 11.82 2.52 6.02
C PHE A 200 12.72 2.50 4.78
N ASP A 201 13.67 1.56 4.75
CA ASP A 201 14.52 1.37 3.58
C ASP A 201 13.68 0.87 2.39
N THR A 202 13.71 1.63 1.30
CA THR A 202 13.05 1.31 0.02
C THR A 202 13.49 -0.04 -0.56
N ASN A 203 14.73 -0.44 -0.32
CA ASN A 203 15.34 -1.65 -0.88
C ASN A 203 15.31 -2.85 0.07
N MET A 204 14.57 -2.77 1.18
CA MET A 204 14.48 -3.87 2.13
C MET A 204 13.90 -5.14 1.48
N LYS A 205 14.44 -6.30 1.86
CA LYS A 205 14.01 -7.60 1.34
C LYS A 205 12.74 -8.07 2.07
N PRO A 206 11.83 -8.79 1.38
CA PRO A 206 10.65 -9.34 2.01
C PRO A 206 11.03 -10.41 3.04
N VAL A 207 10.44 -10.32 4.24
CA VAL A 207 10.58 -11.31 5.30
C VAL A 207 9.61 -12.45 5.00
N VAL A 208 10.13 -13.65 4.80
CA VAL A 208 9.30 -14.83 4.55
C VAL A 208 8.61 -15.22 5.85
N GLN A 209 7.28 -15.32 5.82
CA GLN A 209 6.48 -15.78 6.94
C GLN A 209 5.75 -17.07 6.56
N GLU A 210 5.63 -17.98 7.52
CA GLU A 210 4.85 -19.20 7.37
C GLU A 210 3.36 -18.84 7.38
N SER A 211 2.59 -19.40 6.43
CA SER A 211 1.15 -19.14 6.30
C SER A 211 0.33 -19.56 7.51
N ASP A 212 0.84 -20.52 8.28
CA ASP A 212 0.07 -21.23 9.31
C ASP A 212 0.20 -20.58 10.70
N GLN A 213 1.06 -19.57 10.83
CA GLN A 213 1.29 -18.88 12.10
C GLN A 213 0.37 -17.66 12.24
N GLU A 214 -0.02 -17.36 13.49
CA GLU A 214 -0.74 -16.12 13.78
C GLU A 214 0.09 -14.89 13.37
N VAL A 215 -0.60 -13.88 12.85
CA VAL A 215 0.06 -12.65 12.43
C VAL A 215 0.64 -11.92 13.64
N PRO A 216 1.97 -11.65 13.67
CA PRO A 216 2.61 -11.06 14.83
C PRO A 216 2.11 -9.63 15.08
N VAL A 217 1.81 -9.34 16.36
CA VAL A 217 1.39 -8.01 16.81
C VAL A 217 2.59 -7.28 17.40
N ASN A 218 3.06 -6.24 16.71
CA ASN A 218 4.12 -5.37 17.17
C ASN A 218 3.58 -4.37 18.20
N LYS A 219 3.97 -4.55 19.47
CA LYS A 219 3.55 -3.73 20.62
C LYS A 219 4.39 -2.47 20.83
N LEU A 220 5.27 -2.11 19.89
CA LEU A 220 6.12 -0.93 19.99
C LEU A 220 5.27 0.33 20.16
N LYS A 221 5.56 1.10 21.22
CA LYS A 221 4.97 2.42 21.45
C LYS A 221 5.87 3.52 20.90
N VAL A 222 5.25 4.48 20.23
CA VAL A 222 5.88 5.55 19.47
C VAL A 222 6.12 6.79 20.35
N LYS A 223 7.25 7.47 20.10
CA LYS A 223 7.59 8.78 20.64
C LYS A 223 7.11 9.89 19.70
N MET A 224 6.45 10.90 20.26
CA MET A 224 5.86 12.02 19.54
C MET A 224 6.83 13.20 19.42
N LYS A 225 6.58 14.10 18.46
CA LYS A 225 7.18 15.43 18.42
C LYS A 225 6.64 16.30 19.56
N PRO A 226 7.30 17.41 19.93
CA PRO A 226 6.69 18.40 20.81
C PRO A 226 5.39 18.95 20.20
N LYS A 227 4.45 19.38 21.04
CA LYS A 227 3.20 20.04 20.62
C LYS A 227 3.51 21.35 19.85
N PRO A 228 2.62 21.82 18.96
CA PRO A 228 1.29 21.29 18.65
C PRO A 228 1.30 20.11 17.65
N TRP A 229 0.36 19.18 17.82
CA TRP A 229 0.11 18.05 16.91
C TRP A 229 -1.03 18.34 15.95
N SER A 230 -1.09 17.60 14.84
CA SER A 230 -2.17 17.69 13.86
C SER A 230 -3.55 17.38 14.43
N LYS A 231 -3.63 16.47 15.41
CA LYS A 231 -4.86 16.14 16.15
C LYS A 231 -4.56 15.98 17.63
N ARG A 232 -5.63 16.06 18.43
CA ARG A 232 -5.59 15.81 19.88
C ARG A 232 -5.67 14.31 20.15
N TRP A 233 -4.58 13.60 19.88
CA TRP A 233 -4.48 12.15 20.00
C TRP A 233 -4.71 11.63 21.42
N GLU A 234 -4.52 12.48 22.43
CA GLU A 234 -4.77 12.20 23.83
C GLU A 234 -6.26 11.99 24.18
N ARG A 235 -7.18 12.36 23.29
CA ARG A 235 -8.62 12.23 23.56
C ARG A 235 -9.08 10.76 23.51
N PRO A 236 -9.93 10.31 24.46
CA PRO A 236 -10.47 8.95 24.47
C PRO A 236 -11.19 8.53 23.19
N GLN A 237 -11.75 9.49 22.44
CA GLN A 237 -12.43 9.24 21.16
C GLN A 237 -11.56 8.49 20.13
N PHE A 238 -10.24 8.71 20.13
CA PHE A 238 -9.33 8.05 19.20
C PHE A 238 -8.89 6.65 19.67
N ASN A 239 -9.04 6.35 20.96
CA ASN A 239 -8.66 5.08 21.59
C ASN A 239 -7.24 4.59 21.20
N VAL A 240 -6.26 5.51 21.17
CA VAL A 240 -4.88 5.19 20.74
C VAL A 240 -4.08 4.60 21.90
N LYS A 241 -3.54 3.40 21.70
CA LYS A 241 -2.74 2.64 22.66
C LYS A 241 -1.25 2.64 22.30
N GLY A 242 -0.91 2.97 21.06
CA GLY A 242 0.45 2.96 20.52
C GLY A 242 1.32 4.19 20.83
N ILE A 243 0.83 5.19 21.57
CA ILE A 243 1.59 6.41 21.92
C ILE A 243 2.10 6.33 23.37
N ARG A 244 3.35 6.76 23.61
CA ARG A 244 3.89 6.97 24.97
C ARG A 244 3.50 8.35 25.51
N PHE A 245 2.28 8.50 25.99
CA PHE A 245 1.78 9.79 26.52
C PHE A 245 2.57 10.28 27.75
N ASP A 246 3.08 9.38 28.59
CA ASP A 246 3.82 9.67 29.83
C ASP A 246 5.04 10.59 29.63
N LEU A 247 5.61 10.62 28.42
CA LEU A 247 6.78 11.43 28.10
C LEU A 247 6.44 12.88 27.70
N TYR A 248 5.17 13.17 27.38
CA TYR A 248 4.76 14.42 26.74
C TYR A 248 3.60 15.12 27.45
N LEU A 249 2.79 14.38 28.20
CA LEU A 249 1.61 14.89 28.88
C LEU A 249 1.79 14.77 30.38
N THR A 250 1.43 15.85 31.09
CA THR A 250 1.31 15.81 32.55
C THR A 250 0.03 15.06 32.94
N GLU A 251 -0.03 14.58 34.18
CA GLU A 251 -1.23 13.94 34.71
C GLU A 251 -2.45 14.86 34.65
N GLU A 252 -2.26 16.17 34.85
CA GLU A 252 -3.32 17.18 34.74
C GLU A 252 -3.90 17.25 33.33
N GLN A 253 -3.03 17.26 32.31
CA GLN A 253 -3.46 17.25 30.90
C GLN A 253 -4.18 15.95 30.54
N MET A 254 -3.73 14.81 31.08
CA MET A 254 -4.42 13.52 30.90
C MET A 254 -5.80 13.52 31.58
N LYS A 255 -5.91 14.05 32.81
CA LYS A 255 -7.20 14.22 33.50
C LYS A 255 -8.13 15.14 32.73
N GLU A 256 -7.62 16.21 32.13
CA GLU A 256 -8.40 17.11 31.29
C GLU A 256 -8.91 16.40 30.02
N ALA A 257 -8.05 15.64 29.33
CA ALA A 257 -8.45 14.87 28.15
C ALA A 257 -9.53 13.83 28.49
N GLN A 258 -9.44 13.20 29.66
CA GLN A 258 -10.39 12.20 30.13
C GLN A 258 -11.80 12.79 30.37
N LYS A 259 -11.94 14.11 30.59
CA LYS A 259 -13.25 14.77 30.71
C LYS A 259 -14.11 14.64 29.45
N TRP A 260 -13.50 14.40 28.28
CA TRP A 260 -14.22 14.14 27.03
C TRP A 260 -14.51 12.65 26.79
N GLY A 261 -14.18 11.79 27.76
CA GLY A 261 -14.53 10.38 27.71
C GLY A 261 -16.04 10.16 27.65
N GLN A 262 -16.46 9.14 26.90
CA GLN A 262 -17.86 8.73 26.78
C GLN A 262 -17.99 7.25 27.17
N PRO A 263 -17.96 6.91 28.48
CA PRO A 263 -17.92 5.51 28.93
C PRO A 263 -19.14 4.69 28.48
N TRP A 264 -20.31 5.34 28.32
CA TRP A 264 -21.53 4.69 27.84
C TRP A 264 -21.43 4.17 26.41
N LEU A 265 -20.49 4.67 25.60
CA LEU A 265 -20.35 4.27 24.20
C LEU A 265 -19.90 2.81 24.04
N GLU A 266 -19.09 2.30 24.97
CA GLU A 266 -18.63 0.91 24.99
C GLU A 266 -19.79 -0.06 25.27
N PHE A 267 -20.79 0.37 26.04
CA PHE A 267 -21.95 -0.42 26.42
C PHE A 267 -23.18 -0.17 25.51
N ASP A 268 -23.04 0.64 24.46
CA ASP A 268 -24.11 0.93 23.50
C ASP A 268 -24.25 -0.22 22.48
N MET A 269 -24.89 -1.30 22.92
CA MET A 269 -25.13 -2.51 22.11
C MET A 269 -25.90 -2.24 20.81
N MET A 270 -26.66 -1.13 20.70
CA MET A 270 -27.41 -0.78 19.49
C MET A 270 -26.49 -0.25 18.37
N ARG A 271 -25.30 0.24 18.72
CA ARG A 271 -24.30 0.67 17.73
C ARG A 271 -23.50 -0.48 17.15
N GLU A 272 -23.40 -1.60 17.86
CA GLU A 272 -22.69 -2.77 17.39
C GLU A 272 -23.23 -3.22 16.04
N TYR A 273 -22.31 -3.63 15.16
CA TYR A 273 -22.65 -4.10 13.82
C TYR A 273 -22.24 -5.56 13.70
N ASP A 274 -23.17 -6.46 14.04
CA ASP A 274 -22.98 -7.90 13.86
C ASP A 274 -22.95 -8.24 12.37
N THR A 275 -21.80 -8.75 11.94
CA THR A 275 -21.48 -9.08 10.56
C THR A 275 -21.37 -10.59 10.32
N SER A 276 -21.50 -11.42 11.36
CA SER A 276 -21.30 -12.88 11.30
C SER A 276 -22.05 -13.56 10.14
N LYS A 277 -23.35 -13.30 10.01
CA LYS A 277 -24.20 -13.83 8.92
C LYS A 277 -23.80 -13.31 7.54
N ILE A 278 -23.39 -12.04 7.48
CA ILE A 278 -22.97 -11.39 6.23
C ILE A 278 -21.63 -11.98 5.78
N GLU A 279 -20.69 -12.17 6.70
CA GLU A 279 -19.40 -12.79 6.42
C GLU A 279 -19.56 -14.23 5.93
N ALA A 280 -20.42 -15.03 6.57
CA ALA A 280 -20.72 -16.39 6.12
C ALA A 280 -21.25 -16.42 4.67
N ALA A 281 -22.23 -15.58 4.35
CA ALA A 281 -22.77 -15.49 2.99
C ALA A 281 -21.74 -15.01 1.96
N VAL A 282 -20.85 -14.09 2.35
CA VAL A 282 -19.75 -13.64 1.49
C VAL A 282 -18.73 -14.76 1.27
N TRP A 283 -18.43 -15.58 2.28
CA TRP A 283 -17.56 -16.74 2.13
C TRP A 283 -18.11 -17.76 1.14
N ASP A 284 -19.40 -18.08 1.24
CA ASP A 284 -20.06 -19.00 0.30
C ASP A 284 -19.95 -18.49 -1.15
N GLU A 285 -20.14 -17.19 -1.37
CA GLU A 285 -20.00 -16.53 -2.67
C GLU A 285 -18.56 -16.61 -3.21
N ILE A 286 -17.56 -16.34 -2.35
CA ILE A 286 -16.13 -16.42 -2.70
C ILE A 286 -15.75 -17.86 -3.05
N GLU A 287 -16.21 -18.84 -2.28
CA GLU A 287 -15.94 -20.26 -2.52
C GLU A 287 -16.61 -20.74 -3.82
N ALA A 288 -17.85 -20.32 -4.09
CA ALA A 288 -18.52 -20.61 -5.35
C ALA A 288 -17.74 -20.04 -6.55
N SER A 289 -17.30 -18.78 -6.48
CA SER A 289 -16.53 -18.13 -7.54
C SER A 289 -15.13 -18.73 -7.78
N LYS A 290 -14.56 -19.42 -6.78
CA LYS A 290 -13.27 -20.14 -6.91
C LYS A 290 -13.44 -21.52 -7.53
N LYS A 291 -14.59 -22.16 -7.33
CA LYS A 291 -14.90 -23.50 -7.87
C LYS A 291 -15.31 -23.44 -9.35
N SER A 292 -15.93 -22.33 -9.78
CA SER A 292 -16.28 -22.03 -11.18
C SER A 292 -15.11 -21.48 -11.97
#